data_AF-A0AB35T0H4-F1
#
_entry.id   AF-A0AB35T0H4-F1
#
_cell.length_a   1.000
_cell.length_b   1.000
_cell.length_c   1.000
_cell.angle_alpha   90.00
_cell.angle_beta   90.00
_cell.angle_gamma   90.00
#
_symmetry.space_group_name_H-M   'P 1'
#
loop_
_entity.id
_entity.type
_entity.pdbx_description
1 polymer ?
#
loop_
_entity_poly.entity_id
_entity_poly.type
_entity_poly.pdbx_seq_one_letter_code
_entity_poly.pdbx_strand_id
1 'polypeptide(L)'
;MQYIGEILDELDAVVQDASSVPMRRGLAVVDRTDLLSILDELRGSLPGELAESEVIRRESRAIIAEAHEEAERIVQEAHRVAEEKVRDTEPYRRAQRRAAETIDRAERYAQEVASGSEVYQDRVMGQLESWFQDSLISVGESRQELSGSPASQAAGERITRTEPGEDEGREDERGWRVSSA
;
A
#
# COMPACT_ATOMS: atom_id res chain seq x y z
N MET A 1 15.58 -10.52 53.27
CA MET A 1 14.68 -11.60 52.79
C MET A 1 14.72 -12.87 53.64
N GLN A 2 15.88 -13.47 53.98
CA GLN A 2 15.87 -14.69 54.82
C GLN A 2 15.58 -14.39 56.31
N TYR A 3 15.93 -13.20 56.77
CA TYR A 3 15.82 -12.77 58.18
C TYR A 3 14.38 -12.65 58.71
N ILE A 4 13.45 -12.05 57.95
CA ILE A 4 12.02 -12.04 58.35
C ILE A 4 11.41 -13.44 58.37
N GLY A 5 11.81 -14.31 57.43
CA GLY A 5 11.38 -15.70 57.41
C GLY A 5 11.78 -16.41 58.70
N GLU A 6 13.03 -16.23 59.14
CA GLU A 6 13.55 -16.79 60.38
C GLU A 6 12.79 -16.30 61.62
N ILE A 7 12.46 -15.00 61.71
CA ILE A 7 11.66 -14.44 62.83
C ILE A 7 10.24 -15.01 62.84
N LEU A 8 9.63 -15.19 61.66
CA LEU A 8 8.29 -15.79 61.54
C LEU A 8 8.31 -17.28 61.86
N ASP A 9 9.36 -18.01 61.47
CA ASP A 9 9.56 -19.41 61.81
C ASP A 9 9.77 -19.59 63.32
N GLU A 10 10.49 -18.67 63.97
CA GLU A 10 10.65 -18.63 65.43
C GLU A 10 9.33 -18.34 66.14
N LEU A 11 8.54 -17.39 65.63
CA LEU A 11 7.20 -17.12 66.14
C LEU A 11 6.30 -18.36 66.03
N ASP A 12 6.34 -19.06 64.90
CA ASP A 12 5.57 -20.28 64.68
C ASP A 12 6.01 -21.40 65.64
N ALA A 13 7.32 -21.56 65.86
CA ALA A 13 7.86 -22.51 66.82
C ALA A 13 7.38 -22.23 68.26
N VAL A 14 7.39 -20.96 68.70
CA VAL A 14 6.89 -20.57 70.03
C VAL A 14 5.40 -20.85 70.19
N VAL A 15 4.61 -20.65 69.13
CA VAL A 15 3.17 -20.94 69.14
C VAL A 15 2.89 -22.44 69.13
N GLN A 16 3.70 -23.24 68.42
CA GLN A 16 3.55 -24.69 68.34
C GLN A 16 3.98 -25.41 69.62
N ASP A 17 5.01 -24.93 70.33
CA ASP A 17 5.48 -25.51 71.59
C ASP A 17 4.64 -25.09 72.82
N ALA A 18 3.71 -24.15 72.63
CA ALA A 18 2.88 -23.59 73.69
C ALA A 18 2.04 -24.67 74.42
N SER A 19 2.07 -24.64 75.76
CA SER A 19 1.40 -25.63 76.59
C SER A 19 -0.12 -25.47 76.55
N SER A 20 -0.84 -26.50 76.10
CA SER A 20 -2.32 -26.47 75.99
C SER A 20 -3.01 -26.43 77.35
N VAL A 21 -4.11 -25.67 77.45
CA VAL A 21 -4.91 -25.55 78.68
C VAL A 21 -5.98 -26.66 78.75
N PRO A 22 -6.02 -27.48 79.83
CA PRO A 22 -7.04 -28.53 79.98
C PRO A 22 -8.47 -27.98 79.92
N MET A 23 -9.37 -28.70 79.25
CA MET A 23 -10.79 -28.33 79.03
C MET A 23 -11.03 -27.05 78.21
N ARG A 24 -10.00 -26.37 77.67
CA ARG A 24 -10.15 -25.20 76.79
C ARG A 24 -9.45 -25.42 75.44
N ARG A 25 -10.22 -25.91 74.45
CA ARG A 25 -9.70 -26.11 73.09
C ARG A 25 -9.24 -24.79 72.47
N GLY A 26 -8.04 -24.80 71.86
CA GLY A 26 -7.46 -23.64 71.19
C GLY A 26 -6.83 -22.60 72.11
N LEU A 27 -6.77 -22.85 73.43
CA LEU A 27 -6.00 -22.01 74.36
C LEU A 27 -4.69 -22.71 74.71
N ALA A 28 -3.59 -21.99 74.52
CA ALA A 28 -2.26 -22.38 74.94
C ALA A 28 -1.64 -21.28 75.81
N VAL A 29 -0.77 -21.68 76.74
CA VAL A 29 0.03 -20.79 77.58
C VAL A 29 1.34 -20.56 76.88
N VAL A 30 1.67 -19.29 76.64
CA VAL A 30 2.89 -18.83 75.98
C VAL A 30 3.62 -17.89 76.93
N ASP A 31 4.96 -17.92 76.92
CA ASP A 31 5.73 -16.90 77.62
C ASP A 31 5.51 -15.53 76.95
N ARG A 32 4.95 -14.61 77.73
CA ARG A 32 4.60 -13.26 77.26
C ARG A 32 5.85 -12.47 76.86
N THR A 33 6.98 -12.69 77.52
CA THR A 33 8.24 -11.97 77.29
C THR A 33 8.83 -12.37 75.96
N ASP A 34 8.91 -13.68 75.68
CA ASP A 34 9.46 -14.23 74.44
C ASP A 34 8.62 -13.79 73.23
N LEU A 35 7.29 -13.91 73.34
CA LEU A 35 6.38 -13.48 72.28
C LEU A 35 6.49 -11.98 71.98
N LEU A 36 6.62 -11.15 73.02
CA LEU A 36 6.77 -9.70 72.83
C LEU A 36 8.12 -9.34 72.21
N SER A 37 9.19 -10.07 72.53
CA SER A 37 10.51 -9.87 71.92
C SER A 37 10.47 -10.12 70.42
N ILE A 38 9.91 -11.27 70.01
CA ILE A 38 9.77 -11.63 68.59
C ILE A 38 8.88 -10.62 67.86
N LEU A 39 7.77 -10.18 68.48
CA LEU A 39 6.89 -9.16 67.90
C LEU A 39 7.57 -7.78 67.75
N ASP A 40 8.42 -7.39 68.69
CA ASP A 40 9.14 -6.12 68.63
C ASP A 40 10.24 -6.15 67.56
N GLU A 41 10.94 -7.29 67.42
CA GLU A 41 11.91 -7.51 66.36
C GLU A 41 11.25 -7.48 64.97
N LEU A 42 10.12 -8.18 64.82
CA LEU A 42 9.30 -8.16 63.61
C LEU A 42 8.80 -6.74 63.29
N ARG A 43 8.36 -5.97 64.31
CA ARG A 43 7.91 -4.58 64.13
C ARG A 43 9.06 -3.65 63.73
N GLY A 44 10.28 -3.94 64.15
CA GLY A 44 11.48 -3.19 63.76
C GLY A 44 11.95 -3.47 62.34
N SER A 45 11.90 -4.73 61.90
CA SER A 45 12.48 -5.17 60.62
C SER A 45 11.50 -5.17 59.44
N LEU A 46 10.22 -5.56 59.64
CA LEU A 46 9.22 -5.66 58.56
C LEU A 46 9.04 -4.38 57.73
N PRO A 47 8.88 -3.18 58.34
CA PRO A 47 8.61 -1.98 57.56
C PRO A 47 9.77 -1.61 56.63
N GLY A 48 11.00 -1.88 57.08
CA GLY A 48 12.22 -1.63 56.31
C GLY A 48 12.32 -2.54 55.08
N GLU A 49 12.21 -3.86 55.28
CA GLU A 49 12.28 -4.80 54.15
C GLU A 49 11.11 -4.63 53.16
N LEU A 50 9.92 -4.27 53.65
CA LEU A 50 8.77 -3.99 52.78
C LEU A 50 9.01 -2.72 51.94
N ALA A 51 9.57 -1.67 52.54
CA ALA A 51 9.92 -0.45 51.82
C ALA A 51 11.00 -0.70 50.75
N GLU A 52 12.03 -1.48 51.08
CA GLU A 52 13.08 -1.87 50.14
C GLU A 52 12.50 -2.71 48.99
N SER A 53 11.64 -3.69 49.29
CA SER A 53 10.97 -4.50 48.27
C SER A 53 10.11 -3.67 47.32
N GLU A 54 9.42 -2.64 47.85
CA GLU A 54 8.65 -1.70 47.03
C GLU A 54 9.54 -0.85 46.12
N VAL A 55 10.70 -0.40 46.62
CA VAL A 55 11.69 0.34 45.83
C VAL A 55 12.21 -0.54 44.69
N ILE A 56 12.66 -1.76 45.00
CA ILE A 56 13.16 -2.72 44.00
C ILE A 56 12.08 -3.01 42.95
N ARG A 57 10.82 -3.20 43.37
CA ARG A 57 9.70 -3.43 42.45
C ARG A 57 9.43 -2.23 41.55
N ARG A 58 9.56 -1.01 42.07
CA ARG A 58 9.41 0.21 41.29
C ARG A 58 10.56 0.36 40.29
N GLU A 59 11.79 0.14 40.71
CA GLU A 59 12.98 0.21 39.85
C GLU A 59 12.93 -0.85 38.75
N SER A 60 12.57 -2.09 39.08
CA SER A 60 12.39 -3.15 38.09
C SER A 60 11.34 -2.76 37.03
N ARG A 61 10.21 -2.18 37.43
CA ARG A 61 9.20 -1.68 36.49
C ARG A 61 9.72 -0.54 35.62
N ALA A 62 10.52 0.37 36.19
CA ALA A 62 11.14 1.46 35.43
C ALA A 62 12.13 0.92 34.39
N ILE A 63 13.00 -0.02 34.77
CA ILE A 63 13.95 -0.67 33.86
C ILE A 63 13.23 -1.39 32.72
N ILE A 64 12.13 -2.10 33.02
CA ILE A 64 11.33 -2.77 32.00
C ILE A 64 10.72 -1.76 31.03
N ALA A 65 10.17 -0.65 31.53
CA ALA A 65 9.60 0.39 30.68
C ALA A 65 10.67 1.04 29.77
N GLU A 66 11.83 1.37 30.33
CA GLU A 66 12.97 1.92 29.58
C GLU A 66 13.46 0.92 28.52
N ALA A 67 13.56 -0.37 28.87
CA ALA A 67 13.96 -1.41 27.92
C ALA A 67 12.95 -1.56 26.77
N HIS A 68 11.66 -1.40 27.03
CA HIS A 68 10.64 -1.40 25.98
C HIS A 68 10.76 -0.18 25.05
N GLU A 69 10.91 1.02 25.62
CA GLU A 69 11.10 2.24 24.83
C GLU A 69 12.37 2.15 23.98
N GLU A 70 13.46 1.65 24.55
CA GLU A 70 14.72 1.43 23.83
C GLU A 70 14.58 0.39 22.72
N ALA A 71 13.86 -0.70 22.97
CA ALA A 71 13.60 -1.71 21.94
C ALA A 71 12.80 -1.14 20.77
N GLU A 72 11.76 -0.35 21.04
CA GLU A 72 10.99 0.35 20.01
C GLU A 72 11.86 1.31 19.21
N ARG A 73 12.73 2.08 19.88
CA ARG A 73 13.69 2.98 19.24
C ARG A 73 14.65 2.24 18.32
N ILE A 74 15.19 1.11 18.76
CA ILE A 74 16.09 0.26 17.95
C ILE A 74 15.37 -0.26 16.71
N VAL A 75 14.13 -0.71 16.84
CA VAL A 75 13.33 -1.21 15.71
C VAL A 75 13.06 -0.10 14.69
N GLN A 76 12.66 1.09 15.15
CA GLN A 76 12.43 2.24 14.27
C GLN A 76 13.70 2.65 13.52
N GLU A 77 14.84 2.70 14.21
CA GLU A 77 16.12 3.02 13.59
C GLU A 77 16.56 1.94 12.59
N ALA A 78 16.36 0.66 12.90
CA ALA A 78 16.66 -0.43 11.99
C ALA A 78 15.82 -0.35 10.71
N HIS A 79 14.52 -0.01 10.82
CA HIS A 79 13.67 0.24 9.65
C HIS A 79 14.18 1.41 8.81
N ARG A 80 14.52 2.54 9.45
CA ARG A 80 15.06 3.72 8.76
C ARG A 80 16.35 3.38 7.98
N VAL A 81 17.27 2.68 8.63
CA VAL A 81 18.54 2.26 8.02
C VAL A 81 18.31 1.25 6.90
N ALA A 82 17.35 0.33 7.04
CA ALA A 82 17.01 -0.63 6.00
C ALA A 82 16.44 0.08 4.76
N GLU A 83 15.53 1.03 4.93
CA GLU A 83 14.99 1.82 3.82
C GLU A 83 16.07 2.62 3.09
N GLU A 84 16.96 3.27 3.83
CA GLU A 84 18.10 4.00 3.27
C GLU A 84 19.01 3.07 2.47
N LYS A 85 19.37 1.90 3.03
CA LYS A 85 20.17 0.89 2.35
C LYS A 85 19.51 0.40 1.06
N VAL A 86 18.20 0.17 1.07
CA VAL A 86 17.45 -0.27 -0.12
C VAL A 86 17.52 0.79 -1.22
N ARG A 87 17.39 2.08 -0.87
CA ARG A 87 17.52 3.19 -1.83
C ARG A 87 18.90 3.26 -2.48
N ASP A 88 19.93 2.89 -1.73
CA ASP A 88 21.30 2.84 -2.24
C ASP A 88 21.62 1.64 -3.11
N THR A 89 20.72 0.66 -3.20
CA THR A 89 20.93 -0.50 -4.05
C THR A 89 20.79 -0.16 -5.53
N GLU A 90 21.64 -0.77 -6.35
CA GLU A 90 21.60 -0.61 -7.80
C GLU A 90 20.25 -1.00 -8.44
N PRO A 91 19.52 -2.04 -7.98
CA PRO A 91 18.16 -2.31 -8.43
C PRO A 91 17.19 -1.15 -8.22
N TYR A 92 17.23 -0.47 -7.07
CA TYR A 92 16.35 0.68 -6.79
C TYR A 92 16.65 1.85 -7.72
N ARG A 93 17.94 2.21 -7.87
CA ARG A 93 18.36 3.27 -8.80
C ARG A 93 18.01 2.95 -10.25
N ARG A 94 18.15 1.68 -10.65
CA ARG A 94 17.75 1.21 -11.99
C ARG A 94 16.24 1.29 -12.21
N ALA A 95 15.44 0.93 -11.20
CA ALA A 95 13.99 1.07 -11.26
C ALA A 95 13.58 2.54 -11.41
N GLN A 96 14.21 3.44 -10.66
CA GLN A 96 13.98 4.88 -10.76
C GLN A 96 14.33 5.43 -12.15
N ARG A 97 15.51 5.06 -12.70
CA ARG A 97 15.89 5.46 -14.07
C ARG A 97 14.89 4.95 -15.10
N ARG A 98 14.48 3.68 -15.03
CA ARG A 98 13.47 3.11 -15.93
C ARG A 98 12.11 3.80 -15.82
N ALA A 99 11.70 4.16 -14.61
CA ALA A 99 10.47 4.91 -14.38
C ALA A 99 10.54 6.29 -15.05
N ALA A 100 11.64 7.02 -14.84
CA ALA A 100 11.87 8.32 -15.49
C ALA A 100 11.91 8.21 -17.02
N GLU A 101 12.63 7.23 -17.56
CA GLU A 101 12.66 6.95 -19.02
C GLU A 101 11.28 6.59 -19.58
N THR A 102 10.42 5.95 -18.79
CA THR A 102 9.06 5.59 -19.23
C THR A 102 8.15 6.80 -19.24
N ILE A 103 8.25 7.67 -18.24
CA ILE A 103 7.51 8.94 -18.18
C ILE A 103 7.92 9.84 -19.35
N ASP A 104 9.22 10.05 -19.54
CA ASP A 104 9.75 10.89 -20.62
C ASP A 104 9.35 10.34 -22.01
N ARG A 105 9.38 9.01 -22.22
CA ARG A 105 8.86 8.41 -23.45
C ARG A 105 7.36 8.63 -23.63
N ALA A 106 6.57 8.51 -22.56
CA ALA A 106 5.13 8.74 -22.62
C ALA A 106 4.80 10.20 -22.93
N GLU A 107 5.53 11.16 -22.36
CA GLU A 107 5.39 12.59 -22.62
C GLU A 107 5.73 12.91 -24.08
N ARG A 108 6.88 12.41 -24.58
CA ARG A 108 7.28 12.60 -25.97
C ARG A 108 6.28 12.01 -26.95
N TYR A 109 5.79 10.79 -26.68
CA TYR A 109 4.77 10.17 -27.50
C TYR A 109 3.45 10.96 -27.50
N ALA A 110 3.01 11.44 -26.33
CA ALA A 110 1.81 12.27 -26.24
C ALA A 110 1.94 13.56 -27.08
N GLN A 111 3.12 14.18 -27.08
CA GLN A 111 3.39 15.39 -27.84
C GLN A 111 3.47 15.12 -29.35
N GLU A 112 4.08 14.00 -29.76
CA GLU A 112 4.06 13.53 -31.14
C GLU A 112 2.63 13.28 -31.64
N VAL A 113 1.79 12.61 -30.85
CA VAL A 113 0.39 12.35 -31.20
C VAL A 113 -0.40 13.66 -31.33
N ALA A 114 -0.23 14.59 -30.40
CA ALA A 114 -0.90 15.89 -30.46
C ALA A 114 -0.52 16.67 -31.73
N SER A 115 0.78 16.82 -32.00
CA SER A 115 1.27 17.51 -33.20
C SER A 115 0.86 16.80 -34.50
N GLY A 116 0.89 15.47 -34.52
CA GLY A 116 0.45 14.67 -35.67
C GLY A 116 -1.05 14.83 -35.95
N SER A 117 -1.87 14.98 -34.90
CA SER A 117 -3.30 15.21 -35.04
C SER A 117 -3.60 16.59 -35.63
N GLU A 118 -2.88 17.64 -35.22
CA GLU A 118 -3.02 18.99 -35.79
C GLU A 118 -2.68 18.99 -37.28
N VAL A 119 -1.54 18.41 -37.65
CA VAL A 119 -1.10 18.30 -39.05
C VAL A 119 -2.09 17.47 -39.88
N TYR A 120 -2.63 16.39 -39.31
CA TYR A 120 -3.64 15.57 -39.98
C TYR A 120 -4.96 16.33 -40.20
N GLN A 121 -5.42 17.07 -39.18
CA GLN A 121 -6.62 17.90 -39.29
C GLN A 121 -6.49 18.93 -40.41
N ASP A 122 -5.38 19.68 -40.44
CA ASP A 122 -5.13 20.69 -41.48
C ASP A 122 -5.08 20.06 -42.88
N ARG A 123 -4.44 18.89 -43.02
CA ARG A 123 -4.40 18.17 -44.30
C ARG A 123 -5.79 17.74 -44.77
N VAL A 124 -6.58 17.16 -43.89
CA VAL A 124 -7.95 16.70 -44.22
C VAL A 124 -8.84 17.88 -44.57
N MET A 125 -8.76 18.97 -43.80
CA MET A 125 -9.55 20.19 -44.07
C MET A 125 -9.13 20.86 -45.37
N GLY A 126 -7.83 20.95 -45.66
CA GLY A 126 -7.34 21.51 -46.92
C GLY A 126 -7.76 20.66 -48.14
N GLN A 127 -7.75 19.33 -48.02
CA GLN A 127 -8.24 18.45 -49.08
C GLN A 127 -9.75 18.60 -49.31
N LEU A 128 -10.53 18.76 -48.23
CA LEU A 128 -11.96 19.00 -48.32
C LEU A 128 -12.26 20.36 -48.96
N GLU A 129 -11.50 21.41 -48.62
CA GLU A 129 -11.62 22.73 -49.23
C GLU A 129 -11.37 22.68 -50.74
N SER A 130 -10.29 22.03 -51.18
CA SER A 130 -9.98 21.85 -52.60
C SER A 130 -11.13 21.17 -53.34
N TRP A 131 -11.70 20.11 -52.74
CA TRP A 131 -12.82 19.39 -53.35
C TRP A 131 -14.07 20.27 -53.49
N PHE A 132 -14.38 21.09 -52.49
CA PHE A 132 -15.49 22.05 -52.60
C PHE A 132 -15.25 23.12 -53.67
N GLN A 133 -14.01 23.61 -53.81
CA GLN A 133 -13.67 24.57 -54.86
C GLN A 133 -13.89 23.97 -56.26
N ASP A 134 -13.38 22.75 -56.49
CA ASP A 134 -13.57 22.04 -57.76
C ASP A 134 -15.06 21.79 -58.06
N SER A 135 -15.82 21.39 -57.04
CA SER A 135 -17.25 21.14 -57.17
C SER A 135 -18.03 22.43 -57.49
N LEU A 136 -17.67 23.56 -56.87
CA LEU A 136 -18.27 24.87 -57.17
C LEU A 136 -17.95 25.34 -58.60
N ILE A 137 -16.73 25.10 -59.09
CA ILE A 137 -16.34 25.37 -60.48
C ILE A 137 -17.22 24.53 -61.43
N SER A 138 -17.30 23.22 -61.20
CA SER A 138 -18.11 22.30 -62.01
C SER A 138 -19.60 22.69 -62.04
N VAL A 139 -20.18 23.10 -60.91
CA VAL A 139 -21.56 23.60 -60.85
C VAL A 139 -21.70 24.93 -61.63
N GLY A 140 -20.70 25.81 -61.53
CA GLY A 140 -20.64 27.05 -62.30
C GLY A 140 -20.64 26.78 -63.80
N GLU A 141 -19.78 25.88 -64.26
CA GLU A 141 -19.71 25.40 -65.65
C GLU A 141 -21.04 24.79 -66.10
N SER A 142 -21.61 23.87 -65.31
CA SER A 142 -22.90 23.23 -65.59
C SER A 142 -24.03 24.25 -65.72
N ARG A 143 -24.07 25.28 -64.87
CA ARG A 143 -25.05 26.37 -64.98
C ARG A 143 -24.82 27.23 -66.22
N GLN A 144 -23.57 27.48 -66.58
CA GLN A 144 -23.21 28.28 -67.74
C GLN A 144 -23.65 27.57 -69.03
N GLU A 145 -23.42 26.26 -69.13
CA GLU A 145 -23.92 25.39 -70.20
C GLU A 145 -25.45 25.44 -70.30
N LEU A 146 -26.16 25.31 -69.17
CA LEU A 146 -27.63 25.39 -69.13
C LEU A 146 -28.16 26.78 -69.49
N SER A 147 -27.43 27.85 -69.17
CA SER A 147 -27.83 29.24 -69.49
C SER A 147 -27.48 29.65 -70.92
N GLY A 148 -26.45 29.06 -71.51
CA GLY A 148 -26.02 29.28 -72.89
C GLY A 148 -26.81 28.45 -73.92
N SER A 149 -27.66 27.53 -73.46
CA SER A 149 -28.41 26.61 -74.31
C SER A 149 -29.92 26.72 -74.08
N PRO A 150 -30.69 27.44 -74.93
CA PRO A 150 -32.12 27.24 -75.00
C PRO A 150 -32.38 25.94 -75.77
N ALA A 151 -32.81 24.91 -75.05
CA ALA A 151 -33.57 23.76 -75.56
C ALA A 151 -33.22 23.30 -76.99
N SER A 152 -32.13 22.56 -77.15
CA SER A 152 -31.98 21.68 -78.31
C SER A 152 -31.39 20.35 -77.87
N GLN A 153 -32.26 19.48 -77.39
CA GLN A 153 -32.09 18.02 -77.47
C GLN A 153 -33.48 17.37 -77.36
N ALA A 154 -34.29 17.62 -78.39
CA ALA A 154 -35.23 16.62 -78.84
C ALA A 154 -34.51 15.73 -79.86
N ALA A 155 -34.76 14.43 -79.73
CA ALA A 155 -34.56 13.36 -80.72
C ALA A 155 -33.22 12.62 -80.76
N GLY A 156 -33.37 11.28 -80.73
CA GLY A 156 -32.44 10.29 -81.26
C GLY A 156 -31.49 9.69 -80.22
N GLU A 157 -31.37 8.39 -80.02
CA GLU A 157 -32.01 7.21 -80.59
C GLU A 157 -31.44 5.99 -79.83
N ARG A 158 -32.31 5.01 -79.55
CA ARG A 158 -32.06 3.56 -79.54
C ARG A 158 -30.86 2.95 -78.76
N ILE A 159 -31.21 2.31 -77.64
CA ILE A 159 -31.03 0.88 -77.29
C ILE A 159 -29.84 0.11 -77.93
N THR A 160 -28.94 -0.41 -77.07
CA THR A 160 -28.49 -1.82 -77.01
C THR A 160 -28.04 -2.12 -75.55
N ARG A 161 -28.86 -2.75 -74.70
CA ARG A 161 -28.82 -4.19 -74.37
C ARG A 161 -27.43 -4.83 -74.51
N THR A 162 -26.73 -5.01 -73.38
CA THR A 162 -26.06 -6.26 -72.96
C THR A 162 -25.78 -6.21 -71.45
N GLU A 163 -26.37 -7.13 -70.69
CA GLU A 163 -25.95 -7.60 -69.35
C GLU A 163 -26.02 -9.14 -69.44
N PRO A 164 -25.36 -9.95 -68.58
CA PRO A 164 -24.22 -9.69 -67.69
C PRO A 164 -23.11 -10.75 -67.86
N GLY A 165 -21.92 -10.53 -67.28
CA GLY A 165 -20.84 -11.52 -67.18
C GLY A 165 -20.42 -11.67 -65.73
N GLU A 166 -20.96 -12.70 -65.09
CA GLU A 166 -20.57 -13.21 -63.77
C GLU A 166 -19.11 -13.71 -63.83
N ASP A 167 -18.24 -13.21 -62.95
CA ASP A 167 -16.99 -13.88 -62.58
C ASP A 167 -16.78 -13.69 -61.06
N GLU A 168 -17.61 -14.39 -60.28
CA GLU A 168 -17.31 -14.67 -58.87
C GLU A 168 -16.30 -15.83 -58.83
N GLY A 169 -15.07 -15.52 -58.45
CA GLY A 169 -14.06 -16.55 -58.27
C GLY A 169 -12.70 -16.01 -57.84
N ARG A 170 -12.55 -15.73 -56.53
CA ARG A 170 -11.40 -16.13 -55.69
C ARG A 170 -11.52 -15.52 -54.29
N GLU A 171 -12.06 -16.31 -53.38
CA GLU A 171 -11.85 -16.18 -51.94
C GLU A 171 -10.38 -16.52 -51.62
N ASP A 172 -9.58 -15.52 -51.32
CA ASP A 172 -8.23 -15.68 -50.75
C ASP A 172 -8.35 -15.81 -49.22
N GLU A 173 -8.77 -16.99 -48.74
CA GLU A 173 -8.63 -17.36 -47.33
C GLU A 173 -7.17 -17.69 -47.00
N ARG A 174 -6.36 -16.66 -46.71
CA ARG A 174 -5.07 -16.87 -46.03
C ARG A 174 -5.28 -16.94 -44.52
N GLY A 175 -5.43 -18.16 -44.04
CA GLY A 175 -5.45 -18.52 -42.63
C GLY A 175 -4.21 -18.02 -41.87
N TRP A 176 -4.46 -17.25 -40.82
CA TRP A 176 -3.47 -16.86 -39.82
C TRP A 176 -3.16 -18.07 -38.92
N ARG A 177 -1.95 -18.63 -39.01
CA ARG A 177 -1.44 -19.61 -38.04
C ARG A 177 -0.80 -18.88 -36.86
N VAL A 178 -1.46 -18.91 -35.70
CA VAL A 178 -0.81 -18.62 -34.41
C VAL A 178 0.01 -19.85 -34.01
N SER A 179 1.34 -19.69 -33.97
CA SER A 179 2.23 -20.63 -33.30
C SER A 179 2.60 -20.01 -31.95
N SER A 180 2.19 -20.64 -30.85
CA SER A 180 2.65 -20.29 -29.50
C SER A 180 3.59 -21.38 -29.02
N ALA A 181 4.79 -20.96 -28.60
CA ALA A 181 5.75 -21.72 -27.81
C ALA A 181 5.82 -21.12 -26.40
#